data_AF-A0A6L7S2T8-F1
#
_entry.id   AF-A0A6L7S2T8-F1
#
_cell.length_a   1.000
_cell.length_b   1.000
_cell.length_c   1.000
_cell.angle_alpha   90.00
_cell.angle_beta   90.00
_cell.angle_gamma   90.00
#
_symmetry.space_group_name_H-M   'P 1'
#
loop_
_entity.id
_entity.type
_entity.pdbx_description
1 polymer ?
#
loop_
_entity_poly.entity_id
_entity_poly.type
_entity_poly.pdbx_seq_one_letter_code
_entity_poly.pdbx_strand_id
1 'polypeptide(L)'
;VAYSGADPELPRQIAMHVAAINPAALDETSLDAAAVKKERDIQMEIARESGKPEAVIEKMIEGRMRKFVAESTLLNQAFVVNPDLTVGNAAKEAGIEVTGFVRLEVGEGIEKQEDDFAAEVAKAVQEGQDSATHDGDPDA
;
A
#
# COMPACT_ATOMS: atom_id res chain seq x y z
N VAL A 1 0.72 13.30 -10.09
CA VAL A 1 1.93 12.87 -10.83
C VAL A 1 2.52 14.07 -11.52
N ALA A 2 3.82 14.31 -11.38
CA ALA A 2 4.58 15.34 -12.06
C ALA A 2 5.38 14.71 -13.22
N TYR A 3 5.39 15.36 -14.38
CA TYR A 3 6.02 14.84 -15.59
C TYR A 3 6.43 15.97 -16.55
N SER A 4 7.34 15.67 -17.48
CA SER A 4 7.64 16.47 -18.67
C SER A 4 7.48 15.64 -19.95
N GLY A 5 6.97 16.26 -21.01
CA GLY A 5 6.67 15.60 -22.29
C GLY A 5 5.39 16.17 -22.93
N ALA A 6 5.06 15.72 -24.13
CA ALA A 6 3.93 16.25 -24.91
C ALA A 6 2.74 15.27 -25.05
N ASP A 7 2.83 14.07 -24.47
CA ASP A 7 1.73 13.10 -24.51
C ASP A 7 0.68 13.41 -23.41
N PRO A 8 -0.58 13.68 -23.79
CA PRO A 8 -1.62 14.07 -22.84
C PRO A 8 -2.28 12.87 -22.11
N GLU A 9 -2.14 11.65 -22.61
CA GLU A 9 -2.95 10.50 -22.20
C GLU A 9 -2.20 9.59 -21.21
N LEU A 10 -0.92 9.31 -21.49
CA LEU A 10 -0.11 8.42 -20.65
C LEU A 10 0.05 8.93 -19.20
N PRO A 11 0.24 10.23 -18.90
CA PRO A 11 0.37 10.71 -17.52
C PRO A 11 -0.87 10.42 -16.66
N ARG A 12 -2.07 10.47 -17.28
CA ARG A 12 -3.32 10.08 -16.62
C ARG A 12 -3.33 8.60 -16.28
N GLN A 13 -2.87 7.75 -17.19
CA GLN A 13 -2.78 6.31 -16.97
C GLN A 13 -1.75 5.96 -15.88
N ILE A 14 -0.62 6.67 -15.85
CA ILE A 14 0.39 6.54 -14.78
C ILE A 14 -0.22 6.97 -13.43
N ALA A 15 -1.01 8.04 -13.40
CA ALA A 15 -1.71 8.44 -12.17
C ALA A 15 -2.72 7.37 -11.70
N MET A 16 -3.45 6.72 -12.61
CA MET A 16 -4.32 5.59 -12.28
C MET A 16 -3.53 4.41 -11.74
N HIS A 17 -2.36 4.11 -12.33
CA HIS A 17 -1.47 3.07 -11.84
C HIS A 17 -0.98 3.36 -10.41
N VAL A 18 -0.52 4.60 -10.13
CA VAL A 18 -0.12 5.03 -8.79
C VAL A 18 -1.26 4.84 -7.79
N ALA A 19 -2.49 5.23 -8.15
CA ALA A 19 -3.65 5.06 -7.28
C ALA A 19 -3.92 3.59 -6.93
N ALA A 20 -3.79 2.69 -7.93
CA ALA A 20 -4.09 1.27 -7.80
C ALA A 20 -2.99 0.46 -7.08
N ILE A 21 -1.72 0.75 -7.36
CA ILE A 21 -0.59 -0.07 -6.90
C ILE A 21 0.08 0.49 -5.64
N ASN A 22 -0.08 1.79 -5.36
CA ASN A 22 0.55 2.45 -4.21
C ASN A 22 2.08 2.24 -4.14
N PRO A 23 2.85 2.63 -5.18
CA PRO A 23 4.31 2.57 -5.13
C PRO A 23 4.86 3.38 -3.96
N ALA A 24 5.88 2.84 -3.29
CA ALA A 24 6.53 3.49 -2.17
C ALA A 24 7.49 4.61 -2.61
N ALA A 25 8.08 4.51 -3.80
CA ALA A 25 9.04 5.46 -4.33
C ALA A 25 8.96 5.57 -5.86
N LEU A 26 9.61 6.58 -6.44
CA LEU A 26 9.71 6.75 -7.89
C LEU A 26 10.62 5.68 -8.52
N ASP A 27 11.83 5.55 -7.97
CA ASP A 27 12.91 4.67 -8.43
C ASP A 27 13.72 4.13 -7.23
N GLU A 28 14.78 3.36 -7.50
CA GLU A 28 15.63 2.78 -6.45
C GLU A 28 16.34 3.80 -5.60
N THR A 29 16.69 4.95 -6.19
CA THR A 29 17.43 6.02 -5.51
C THR A 29 16.55 6.78 -4.52
N SER A 30 15.25 6.72 -4.75
CA SER A 30 14.21 7.38 -3.95
C SER A 30 13.66 6.48 -2.84
N LEU A 31 14.10 5.23 -2.72
CA LEU A 31 13.68 4.34 -1.65
C LEU A 31 14.31 4.74 -0.31
N ASP A 32 13.54 4.59 0.77
CA ASP A 32 14.06 4.73 2.13
C ASP A 32 15.11 3.64 2.39
N ALA A 33 16.36 4.07 2.62
CA ALA A 33 17.47 3.18 2.92
C ALA A 33 17.23 2.33 4.18
N ALA A 34 16.48 2.84 5.17
CA ALA A 34 16.12 2.07 6.35
C ALA A 34 15.15 0.93 6.02
N ALA A 35 14.14 1.18 5.17
CA ALA A 35 13.23 0.17 4.67
C ALA A 35 13.96 -0.91 3.84
N VAL A 36 14.86 -0.50 2.92
CA VAL A 36 15.67 -1.43 2.11
C VAL A 36 16.55 -2.31 2.99
N LYS A 37 17.21 -1.73 4.00
CA LYS A 37 18.03 -2.48 4.96
C LYS A 37 17.18 -3.49 5.75
N LYS A 38 16.04 -3.04 6.27
CA LYS A 38 15.12 -3.90 7.03
C LYS A 38 14.65 -5.08 6.21
N GLU A 39 14.24 -4.84 4.95
CA GLU A 39 13.83 -5.91 4.03
C GLU A 39 14.97 -6.90 3.77
N ARG A 40 16.19 -6.39 3.55
CA ARG A 40 17.37 -7.23 3.36
C ARG A 40 17.66 -8.13 4.56
N ASP A 41 17.55 -7.58 5.78
CA ASP A 41 17.75 -8.32 7.02
C ASP A 41 16.70 -9.44 7.16
N ILE A 42 15.43 -9.16 6.83
CA ILE A 42 14.35 -10.15 6.77
C ILE A 42 14.66 -11.27 5.77
N GLN A 43 15.07 -10.93 4.54
CA GLN A 43 15.42 -11.94 3.53
C GLN A 43 16.65 -12.76 3.91
N MET A 44 17.59 -12.18 4.66
CA MET A 44 18.75 -12.90 5.18
C MET A 44 18.35 -13.92 6.26
N GLU A 45 17.43 -13.57 7.15
CA GLU A 45 16.88 -14.49 8.15
C GLU A 45 16.16 -15.67 7.47
N ILE A 46 15.25 -15.38 6.54
CA ILE A 46 14.54 -16.40 5.74
C ILE A 46 15.53 -17.33 5.02
N ALA A 47 16.63 -16.77 4.50
CA ALA A 47 17.61 -17.55 3.76
C ALA A 47 18.45 -18.46 4.67
N ARG A 48 18.82 -18.02 5.88
CA ARG A 48 19.53 -18.84 6.87
C ARG A 48 18.73 -20.05 7.29
N GLU A 49 17.41 -19.89 7.45
CA GLU A 49 16.50 -21.00 7.80
C GLU A 49 16.32 -22.02 6.68
N SER A 50 16.68 -21.67 5.43
CA SER A 50 16.47 -22.54 4.26
C SER A 50 17.42 -23.74 4.17
N GLY A 51 18.52 -23.76 4.93
CA GLY A 51 19.51 -24.85 4.94
C GLY A 51 20.24 -25.07 3.60
N LYS A 52 20.16 -24.12 2.66
CA LYS A 52 20.78 -24.19 1.33
C LYS A 52 22.26 -23.77 1.39
N PRO A 53 23.09 -24.14 0.39
CA PRO A 53 24.47 -23.66 0.30
C PRO A 53 24.57 -22.13 0.20
N GLU A 54 25.65 -21.54 0.73
CA GLU A 54 25.92 -20.08 0.76
C GLU A 54 25.70 -19.40 -0.60
N ALA A 55 26.25 -19.98 -1.68
CA ALA A 55 26.14 -19.43 -3.03
C ALA A 55 24.69 -19.40 -3.56
N VAL A 56 23.82 -20.30 -3.07
CA VAL A 56 22.39 -20.32 -3.41
C VAL A 56 21.63 -19.30 -2.57
N ILE A 57 22.00 -19.16 -1.28
CA ILE A 57 21.44 -18.16 -0.37
C ILE A 57 21.70 -16.74 -0.90
N GLU A 58 22.92 -16.43 -1.32
CA GLU A 58 23.28 -15.10 -1.84
C GLU A 58 22.45 -14.74 -3.08
N LYS A 59 22.37 -15.64 -4.05
CA LYS A 59 21.53 -15.46 -5.26
C LYS A 59 20.05 -15.34 -4.93
N MET A 60 19.58 -16.04 -3.90
CA MET A 60 18.19 -15.97 -3.47
C MET A 60 17.87 -14.61 -2.87
N ILE A 61 18.74 -14.09 -1.99
CA ILE A 61 18.57 -12.75 -1.40
C ILE A 61 18.61 -11.70 -2.51
N GLU A 62 19.58 -11.76 -3.42
CA GLU A 62 19.70 -10.83 -4.55
C GLU A 62 18.42 -10.80 -5.40
N GLY A 63 17.90 -11.96 -5.80
CA GLY A 63 16.67 -12.06 -6.58
C GLY A 63 15.45 -11.50 -5.86
N ARG A 64 15.35 -11.73 -4.54
CA ARG A 64 14.25 -11.21 -3.72
C ARG A 64 14.34 -9.70 -3.52
N MET A 65 15.54 -9.17 -3.31
CA MET A 65 15.74 -7.72 -3.22
C MET A 65 15.46 -7.03 -4.56
N ARG A 66 15.84 -7.64 -5.69
CA ARG A 66 15.47 -7.13 -7.01
C ARG A 66 13.94 -7.10 -7.19
N LYS A 67 13.25 -8.16 -6.75
CA LYS A 67 11.78 -8.21 -6.79
C LYS A 67 11.15 -7.13 -5.90
N PHE A 68 11.63 -6.99 -4.66
CA PHE A 68 11.17 -5.95 -3.74
C PHE A 68 11.27 -4.56 -4.36
N VAL A 69 12.42 -4.26 -4.96
CA VAL A 69 12.63 -2.99 -5.68
C VAL A 69 11.63 -2.82 -6.83
N ALA A 70 11.45 -3.85 -7.66
CA ALA A 70 10.55 -3.80 -8.80
C ALA A 70 9.08 -3.61 -8.40
N GLU A 71 8.67 -4.17 -7.26
CA GLU A 71 7.31 -4.02 -6.73
C GLU A 71 7.12 -2.73 -5.92
N SER A 72 8.20 -2.12 -5.39
CA SER A 72 8.11 -0.94 -4.53
C SER A 72 8.31 0.38 -5.27
N THR A 73 8.88 0.37 -6.48
CA THR A 73 9.24 1.58 -7.23
C THR A 73 8.42 1.75 -8.49
N LEU A 74 7.81 2.92 -8.66
CA LEU A 74 6.87 3.21 -9.75
C LEU A 74 7.47 2.85 -11.12
N LEU A 75 8.69 3.30 -11.41
CA LEU A 75 9.28 3.15 -12.75
C LEU A 75 9.60 1.69 -13.12
N ASN A 76 9.80 0.81 -12.11
CA ASN A 76 10.11 -0.60 -12.32
C ASN A 76 8.87 -1.52 -12.29
N GLN A 77 7.74 -1.03 -11.82
CA GLN A 77 6.50 -1.79 -11.77
C GLN A 77 6.00 -2.12 -13.18
N ALA A 78 5.45 -3.32 -13.35
CA ALA A 78 4.71 -3.69 -14.55
C ALA A 78 3.47 -2.79 -14.69
N PHE A 79 3.29 -2.19 -15.85
CA PHE A 79 2.28 -1.17 -16.04
C PHE A 79 0.88 -1.78 -16.11
N VAL A 80 -0.05 -1.30 -15.27
CA VAL A 80 -1.42 -1.85 -15.17
C VAL A 80 -2.18 -1.79 -16.50
N VAL A 81 -1.90 -0.78 -17.33
CA VAL A 81 -2.54 -0.64 -18.65
C VAL A 81 -1.91 -1.54 -19.71
N ASN A 82 -0.60 -1.78 -19.61
CA ASN A 82 0.13 -2.70 -20.49
C ASN A 82 1.22 -3.46 -19.69
N PRO A 83 0.89 -4.65 -19.14
CA PRO A 83 1.79 -5.38 -18.27
C PRO A 83 3.07 -5.90 -18.95
N ASP A 84 3.13 -5.86 -20.29
CA ASP A 84 4.33 -6.24 -21.05
C ASP A 84 5.46 -5.22 -20.89
N LEU A 85 5.13 -4.00 -20.46
CA LEU A 85 6.08 -2.92 -20.21
C LEU A 85 6.07 -2.53 -18.73
N THR A 86 7.21 -2.05 -18.24
CA THR A 86 7.23 -1.29 -16.99
C THR A 86 6.70 0.12 -17.23
N VAL A 87 6.27 0.80 -16.16
CA VAL A 87 5.87 2.21 -16.24
C VAL A 87 6.99 3.07 -16.82
N GLY A 88 8.24 2.84 -16.42
CA GLY A 88 9.39 3.56 -16.94
C GLY A 88 9.62 3.35 -18.44
N ASN A 89 9.46 2.11 -18.92
CA ASN A 89 9.58 1.82 -20.35
C ASN A 89 8.45 2.47 -21.16
N ALA A 90 7.19 2.37 -20.67
CA ALA A 90 6.05 3.03 -21.30
C ALA A 90 6.24 4.56 -21.37
N ALA A 91 6.70 5.18 -20.27
CA ALA A 91 7.00 6.61 -20.23
C ALA A 91 8.09 6.99 -21.24
N LYS A 92 9.18 6.23 -21.28
CA LYS A 92 10.29 6.46 -22.20
C LYS A 92 9.87 6.34 -23.67
N GLU A 93 9.08 5.32 -24.02
CA GLU A 93 8.58 5.12 -25.39
C GLU A 93 7.67 6.27 -25.84
N ALA A 94 6.90 6.85 -24.92
CA ALA A 94 6.06 8.02 -25.18
C ALA A 94 6.82 9.36 -25.10
N GLY A 95 8.13 9.36 -24.82
CA GLY A 95 8.91 10.58 -24.65
C GLY A 95 8.50 11.39 -23.41
N ILE A 96 8.03 10.71 -22.37
CA ILE A 96 7.68 11.28 -21.07
C ILE A 96 8.76 10.95 -20.05
N GLU A 97 9.09 11.93 -19.23
CA GLU A 97 9.85 11.75 -18.00
C GLU A 97 8.95 12.00 -16.80
N VAL A 98 8.81 11.00 -15.93
CA VAL A 98 8.07 11.12 -14.66
C VAL A 98 9.03 11.59 -13.59
N THR A 99 8.75 12.74 -12.98
CA THR A 99 9.66 13.38 -12.01
C THR A 99 9.19 13.22 -10.57
N GLY A 100 7.96 12.76 -10.35
CA GLY A 100 7.45 12.46 -9.02
C GLY A 100 5.95 12.18 -8.99
N PHE A 101 5.48 11.75 -7.83
CA PHE A 101 4.05 11.56 -7.58
C PHE A 101 3.73 11.81 -6.12
N VAL A 102 2.45 12.06 -5.86
CA VAL A 102 1.85 12.06 -4.52
C VAL A 102 0.57 11.27 -4.65
N ARG A 103 0.37 10.34 -3.72
CA ARG A 103 -0.86 9.57 -3.56
C ARG A 103 -1.43 9.91 -2.19
N LEU A 104 -2.73 10.15 -2.13
CA LEU A 104 -3.44 10.39 -0.88
C LEU A 104 -4.62 9.44 -0.85
N GLU A 105 -4.84 8.79 0.29
CA GLU A 105 -5.98 7.91 0.52
C GLU A 105 -6.76 8.38 1.75
N VAL A 106 -8.08 8.47 1.61
CA VAL A 106 -8.95 8.89 2.73
C VAL A 106 -8.95 7.78 3.78
N GLY A 107 -8.62 8.12 5.03
CA GLY A 107 -8.51 7.15 6.12
C GLY A 107 -7.13 6.51 6.27
N GLU A 108 -6.14 6.92 5.47
CA GLU A 108 -4.76 6.45 5.64
C GLU A 108 -4.25 6.76 7.05
N GLY A 109 -3.86 5.72 7.79
CA GLY A 109 -3.39 5.83 9.17
C GLY A 109 -4.47 6.06 10.22
N ILE A 110 -5.76 5.98 9.87
CA ILE A 110 -6.89 6.10 10.81
C ILE A 110 -7.40 4.70 11.18
N GLU A 111 -7.47 4.38 12.47
CA GLU A 111 -8.11 3.15 12.94
C GLU A 111 -9.60 3.18 12.60
N LYS A 112 -10.06 2.20 11.84
CA LYS A 112 -11.47 2.03 11.52
C LYS A 112 -12.20 1.57 12.79
N GLN A 113 -13.04 2.43 13.33
CA GLN A 113 -13.98 2.04 14.39
C GLN A 113 -15.03 1.11 13.77
N GLU A 114 -15.12 -0.11 14.27
CA GLU A 114 -16.20 -1.04 13.92
C GLU A 114 -17.29 -0.91 14.98
N ASP A 115 -18.32 -0.13 14.67
CA ASP A 115 -19.48 0.01 15.53
C ASP A 115 -20.45 -1.16 15.30
N ASP A 116 -20.82 -1.86 16.37
CA ASP A 116 -21.87 -2.86 16.35
C ASP A 116 -23.23 -2.19 16.51
N PHE A 117 -23.84 -1.86 15.38
CA PHE A 117 -25.15 -1.24 15.33
C PHE A 117 -26.22 -2.05 16.08
N ALA A 118 -26.12 -3.38 16.15
CA ALA A 118 -27.08 -4.19 16.89
C ALA A 118 -26.90 -4.03 18.40
N ALA A 119 -25.65 -3.97 18.88
CA ALA A 119 -25.36 -3.67 20.28
C ALA A 119 -25.76 -2.25 20.68
N GLU A 120 -25.57 -1.26 19.79
CA GLU A 120 -26.02 0.12 20.01
C GLU A 120 -27.54 0.22 20.10
N VAL A 121 -28.27 -0.45 19.19
CA VAL A 121 -29.74 -0.49 19.22
C VAL A 121 -30.25 -1.23 20.46
N ALA A 122 -29.65 -2.36 20.83
CA ALA A 122 -30.03 -3.10 22.02
C ALA A 122 -29.82 -2.27 23.30
N LYS A 123 -28.71 -1.54 23.39
CA LYS A 123 -28.41 -0.63 24.51
C LYS A 123 -29.42 0.51 24.59
N ALA A 124 -29.77 1.13 23.46
CA ALA A 124 -30.76 2.20 23.42
C ALA A 124 -32.18 1.75 23.84
N VAL A 125 -32.57 0.51 23.50
CA VAL A 125 -33.86 -0.07 23.92
C VAL A 125 -33.86 -0.43 25.40
N GLN A 126 -32.76 -0.99 25.92
CA GLN A 126 -32.60 -1.32 27.34
C GLN A 126 -32.64 -0.07 28.23
N GLU A 127 -31.90 0.98 27.85
CA GLU A 127 -31.89 2.26 28.58
C GLU A 127 -33.28 2.94 28.59
N GLY A 128 -34.06 2.79 27.52
CA GLY A 128 -35.45 3.25 27.46
C GLY A 128 -36.41 2.46 28.38
N GLN A 129 -36.17 1.15 28.57
CA GLN A 129 -36.99 0.31 29.47
C GLN A 129 -36.64 0.50 30.95
N ASP A 130 -35.38 0.76 31.27
CA ASP A 130 -34.93 1.02 32.64
C ASP A 130 -35.45 2.38 33.17
N SER A 131 -35.63 3.38 32.29
CA SER A 131 -36.28 4.65 32.67
C SER A 131 -37.78 4.53 32.97
N ALA A 132 -38.46 3.53 32.40
CA ALA A 132 -39.90 3.33 32.57
C ALA A 132 -40.25 2.49 33.82
N THR A 133 -39.26 1.88 34.49
CA THR A 133 -39.47 1.03 35.67
C THR A 133 -39.11 1.70 37.01
N HIS A 134 -38.60 2.94 36.99
CA HIS A 134 -38.32 3.72 38.21
C HIS A 134 -39.49 4.60 38.70
N ASP A 135 -40.53 4.80 37.88
CA ASP A 135 -41.77 5.51 38.28
C ASP A 135 -42.84 4.55 38.87
N GLY A 136 -42.39 3.49 39.56
CA GLY A 136 -43.25 2.64 40.38
C GLY A 136 -43.50 3.30 41.73
N ASP A 137 -44.60 4.06 41.83
CA ASP A 137 -45.16 4.62 43.07
C ASP A 137 -45.17 3.56 44.20
N PRO A 138 -44.55 3.81 45.37
CA PRO A 138 -44.49 2.83 46.46
C PRO A 138 -45.76 2.76 47.33
N ASP A 139 -46.80 3.54 47.03
CA ASP A 139 -48.04 3.64 47.84
C ASP A 139 -49.31 3.34 47.02
N ALA A 140 -49.64 2.04 46.89
CA ALA A 140 -50.99 1.57 46.54
C ALA A 140 -51.34 0.29 47.31
#